data_AF-A0A3M0Y8H7-F1
#
_entry.id   AF-A0A3M0Y8H7-F1
#
_cell.length_a   1.000
_cell.length_b   1.000
_cell.length_c   1.000
_cell.angle_alpha   90.00
_cell.angle_beta   90.00
_cell.angle_gamma   90.00
#
_symmetry.space_group_name_H-M   'P 1'
#
loop_
_entity.id
_entity.type
_entity.pdbx_description
1 polymer ?
#
loop_
_entity_poly.entity_id
_entity_poly.type
_entity_poly.pdbx_seq_one_letter_code
_entity_poly.pdbx_strand_id
1 'polypeptide(L)'
;MPKLKLRGKDLRRLGFEDNRHISLAINLAKAHCRHQSKPKVLLQLKQVRARPEDFREDPVWGPLALALLGEEGPATTSETAAEGAGEDVSLAGQKRDFPVFGTDIEPGAMQQMETAMQLPVTVAGALMPDAHQGYGLPIGGVLATDNAVIPFGVGVDIGCRMALSVFPIRPEELHEKRNDFKRLLLVHTRFGREEFSHPMDDEVLERPEFREFPLLRKLHKKAARQIGTSGSGNHFVEWGIVEIADPDNELGLEPGTWVALLSHSGSRHLGAAIANHYTKVAMAKRRLPKHARHLAWLRLDEPEGMEYWKLMNLA
;
A
#
# COMPACT_ATOMS: atom_id res chain seq x y z
N MET A 1 21.37 0.46 -28.41
CA MET A 1 21.23 -0.88 -27.81
C MET A 1 19.82 -1.04 -27.23
N PRO A 2 19.14 -2.18 -27.42
CA PRO A 2 17.81 -2.41 -26.85
C PRO A 2 17.87 -2.39 -25.31
N LYS A 3 16.96 -1.63 -24.68
CA LYS A 3 16.84 -1.58 -23.21
C LYS A 3 16.53 -2.97 -22.65
N LEU A 4 17.27 -3.42 -21.64
CA LEU A 4 17.02 -4.68 -20.93
C LEU A 4 15.56 -4.74 -20.43
N LYS A 5 14.77 -5.67 -20.96
CA LYS A 5 13.34 -5.84 -20.65
C LYS A 5 13.06 -7.21 -20.03
N LEU A 6 13.12 -7.27 -18.70
CA LEU A 6 12.70 -8.42 -17.89
C LEU A 6 11.24 -8.27 -17.47
N ARG A 7 10.49 -9.38 -17.47
CA ARG A 7 9.10 -9.46 -17.01
C ARG A 7 9.00 -10.51 -15.91
N GLY A 8 8.00 -10.39 -15.03
CA GLY A 8 7.78 -11.38 -13.96
C GLY A 8 7.62 -12.82 -14.47
N LYS A 9 7.02 -13.02 -15.65
CA LYS A 9 6.93 -14.34 -16.30
C LYS A 9 8.29 -14.95 -16.64
N ASP A 10 9.30 -14.13 -16.93
CA ASP A 10 10.67 -14.61 -17.17
C ASP A 10 11.26 -15.19 -15.87
N LEU A 11 11.06 -14.51 -14.74
CA LEU A 11 11.55 -14.93 -13.42
C LEU A 11 10.77 -16.14 -12.88
N ARG A 12 9.46 -16.21 -13.09
CA ARG A 12 8.66 -17.40 -12.73
C ARG A 12 9.10 -18.65 -13.48
N ARG A 13 9.55 -18.54 -14.73
CA ARG A 13 10.16 -19.67 -15.48
C ARG A 13 11.52 -20.08 -14.91
N LEU A 14 12.23 -19.14 -14.30
CA LEU A 14 13.40 -19.44 -13.51
C LEU A 14 13.03 -19.93 -12.11
N GLY A 15 11.74 -20.12 -11.78
CA GLY A 15 11.18 -20.64 -10.53
C GLY A 15 11.36 -19.73 -9.31
N PHE A 16 11.35 -18.42 -9.52
CA PHE A 16 11.02 -17.49 -8.44
C PHE A 16 9.51 -17.50 -8.23
N GLU A 17 9.06 -17.84 -7.02
CA GLU A 17 7.64 -17.97 -6.68
C GLU A 17 7.10 -16.74 -5.95
N ASP A 18 7.92 -16.14 -5.08
CA ASP A 18 7.60 -14.93 -4.33
C ASP A 18 7.67 -13.67 -5.21
N ASN A 19 6.60 -12.88 -5.20
CA ASN A 19 6.51 -11.59 -5.88
C ASN A 19 7.54 -10.57 -5.40
N ARG A 20 8.00 -10.67 -4.14
CA ARG A 20 9.04 -9.82 -3.54
C ARG A 20 10.39 -10.10 -4.19
N HIS A 21 10.80 -11.38 -4.29
CA HIS A 21 12.04 -11.76 -4.97
C HIS A 21 12.01 -11.41 -6.46
N ILE A 22 10.87 -11.62 -7.13
CA ILE A 22 10.69 -11.24 -8.54
C ILE A 22 10.89 -9.73 -8.73
N SER A 23 10.26 -8.91 -7.88
CA SER A 23 10.33 -7.46 -7.97
C SER A 23 11.75 -6.95 -7.69
N LEU A 24 12.40 -7.50 -6.67
CA LEU A 24 13.78 -7.19 -6.31
C LEU A 24 14.76 -7.53 -7.44
N ALA A 25 14.68 -8.74 -8.00
CA ALA A 25 15.50 -9.17 -9.13
C ALA A 25 15.37 -8.25 -10.35
N ILE A 26 14.13 -7.84 -10.68
CA ILE A 26 13.87 -6.93 -11.80
C ILE A 26 14.48 -5.54 -11.54
N ASN A 27 14.38 -5.04 -10.30
CA ASN A 27 14.91 -3.72 -9.95
C ASN A 27 16.44 -3.69 -9.95
N LEU A 28 17.10 -4.70 -9.38
CA LEU A 28 18.56 -4.83 -9.42
C LEU A 28 19.09 -4.93 -10.85
N ALA A 29 18.46 -5.76 -11.69
CA ALA A 29 18.81 -5.88 -13.10
C ALA A 29 18.64 -4.55 -13.86
N LYS A 30 17.58 -3.79 -13.56
CA LYS A 30 17.37 -2.46 -14.15
C LYS A 30 18.38 -1.45 -13.65
N ALA A 31 18.87 -1.55 -12.42
CA ALA A 31 19.84 -0.60 -11.88
C ALA A 31 21.25 -0.88 -12.41
N HIS A 32 21.69 -2.14 -12.38
CA HIS A 32 23.10 -2.50 -12.55
C HIS A 32 23.41 -3.24 -13.87
N CYS A 33 22.41 -3.81 -14.55
CA CYS A 33 22.63 -4.66 -15.73
C CYS A 33 22.11 -4.05 -17.04
N ARG A 34 21.88 -2.73 -17.11
CA ARG A 34 21.28 -2.06 -18.29
C ARG A 34 22.02 -2.32 -19.61
N HIS A 35 23.32 -2.53 -19.54
CA HIS A 35 24.20 -2.77 -20.70
C HIS A 35 24.37 -4.25 -21.05
N GLN A 36 23.82 -5.17 -20.26
CA GLN A 36 23.94 -6.61 -20.47
C GLN A 36 22.77 -7.16 -21.31
N SER A 37 23.02 -8.23 -22.05
CA SER A 37 21.98 -8.90 -22.84
C SER A 37 21.01 -9.66 -21.92
N LYS A 38 19.73 -9.73 -22.32
CA LYS A 38 18.69 -10.44 -21.55
C LYS A 38 19.08 -11.90 -21.23
N PRO A 39 19.64 -12.71 -22.16
CA PRO A 39 20.06 -14.08 -21.85
C PRO A 39 21.13 -14.15 -20.76
N LYS A 40 22.11 -13.21 -20.78
CA LYS A 40 23.18 -13.16 -19.78
C LYS A 40 22.63 -12.87 -18.38
N VAL A 41 21.72 -11.90 -18.27
CA VAL A 41 21.09 -11.55 -16.98
C VAL A 41 20.20 -12.68 -16.45
N LEU A 42 19.46 -13.37 -17.33
CA LEU A 42 18.66 -14.53 -16.92
C LEU A 42 19.52 -15.70 -16.41
N LEU A 43 20.71 -15.90 -17.00
CA LEU A 43 21.65 -16.92 -16.53
C LEU A 43 22.17 -16.59 -15.13
N GLN A 44 22.55 -15.33 -14.88
CA GLN A 44 22.98 -14.87 -13.55
C GLN A 44 21.87 -15.05 -12.51
N LEU A 45 20.64 -14.64 -12.82
CA LEU A 45 19.48 -14.81 -11.93
C LEU A 45 19.17 -16.29 -11.63
N LYS A 46 19.39 -17.18 -12.60
CA LYS A 46 19.27 -18.62 -12.39
C LYS A 46 20.32 -19.14 -11.41
N GLN A 47 21.56 -18.63 -11.48
CA GLN A 47 22.65 -19.01 -10.57
C GLN A 47 22.39 -18.49 -9.15
N VAL A 48 22.00 -17.22 -9.00
CA VAL A 48 21.66 -16.61 -7.70
C VAL A 48 20.55 -17.38 -7.01
N ARG A 49 19.52 -17.83 -7.75
CA ARG A 49 18.45 -18.65 -7.16
C ARG A 49 18.91 -20.06 -6.79
N ALA A 50 19.80 -20.65 -7.58
CA ALA A 50 20.24 -22.03 -7.36
C ALA A 50 21.24 -22.16 -6.20
N ARG A 51 22.04 -21.12 -5.95
CA ARG A 51 23.06 -21.06 -4.89
C ARG A 51 23.17 -19.65 -4.32
N PRO A 52 22.15 -19.16 -3.59
CA PRO A 52 22.17 -17.79 -3.06
C PRO A 52 23.36 -17.54 -2.12
N GLU A 53 23.85 -18.55 -1.41
CA GLU A 53 25.02 -18.50 -0.54
C GLU A 53 26.29 -17.96 -1.24
N ASP A 54 26.50 -18.32 -2.50
CA ASP A 54 27.68 -17.91 -3.30
C ASP A 54 27.63 -16.41 -3.67
N PHE A 55 26.46 -15.78 -3.55
CA PHE A 55 26.22 -14.41 -4.00
C PHE A 55 25.99 -13.44 -2.85
N ARG A 56 26.14 -13.87 -1.58
CA ARG A 56 25.90 -13.01 -0.39
C ARG A 56 26.62 -11.66 -0.47
N GLU A 57 27.88 -11.66 -0.89
CA GLU A 57 28.71 -10.45 -1.04
C GLU A 57 28.76 -9.92 -2.47
N ASP A 58 27.93 -10.46 -3.38
CA ASP A 58 27.91 -9.99 -4.77
C ASP A 58 27.39 -8.54 -4.83
N PRO A 59 28.13 -7.63 -5.49
CA PRO A 59 27.82 -6.20 -5.49
C PRO A 59 26.51 -5.85 -6.22
N VAL A 60 25.95 -6.77 -7.01
CA VAL A 60 24.69 -6.59 -7.73
C VAL A 60 23.59 -7.47 -7.14
N TRP A 61 23.90 -8.74 -6.88
CA TRP A 61 22.92 -9.76 -6.54
C TRP A 61 22.86 -10.11 -5.05
N GLY A 62 23.79 -9.63 -4.22
CA GLY A 62 23.79 -9.84 -2.77
C GLY A 62 22.46 -9.53 -2.08
N PRO A 63 21.79 -8.41 -2.39
CA PRO A 63 20.47 -8.12 -1.84
C PRO A 63 19.40 -9.16 -2.18
N LEU A 64 19.44 -9.72 -3.40
CA LEU A 64 18.54 -10.79 -3.82
C LEU A 64 18.91 -12.13 -3.17
N ALA A 65 20.20 -12.42 -3.07
CA ALA A 65 20.73 -13.62 -2.42
C ALA A 65 20.33 -13.69 -0.94
N LEU A 66 20.53 -12.60 -0.20
CA LEU A 66 20.14 -12.48 1.21
C LEU A 66 18.61 -12.65 1.35
N ALA A 67 17.83 -11.98 0.51
CA ALA A 67 16.37 -12.12 0.52
C ALA A 67 15.88 -13.56 0.22
N LEU A 68 16.61 -14.32 -0.62
CA LEU A 68 16.31 -15.74 -0.89
C LEU A 68 16.69 -16.66 0.26
N LEU A 69 17.71 -16.29 1.06
CA LEU A 69 18.13 -17.01 2.26
C LEU A 69 17.24 -16.71 3.48
N GLY A 70 16.25 -15.82 3.35
CA GLY A 70 15.48 -15.32 4.48
C GLY A 70 16.27 -14.39 5.40
N GLU A 71 17.44 -13.94 4.95
CA GLU A 71 18.32 -13.01 5.65
C GLU A 71 18.01 -11.58 5.18
N GLU A 72 17.78 -10.65 6.10
CA GLU A 72 17.42 -9.27 5.72
C GLU A 72 18.64 -8.50 5.18
N GLY A 73 18.93 -8.69 3.89
CA GLY A 73 19.98 -7.95 3.18
C GLY A 73 19.72 -6.44 3.09
N PRO A 74 20.76 -5.62 2.85
CA PRO A 74 20.61 -4.18 2.70
C PRO A 74 19.71 -3.90 1.49
N ALA A 75 18.65 -3.12 1.70
CA ALA A 75 17.79 -2.65 0.63
C ALA A 75 18.60 -1.72 -0.27
N THR A 76 19.15 -2.24 -1.36
CA THR A 76 19.80 -1.43 -2.39
C THR A 76 18.73 -0.77 -3.26
N THR A 77 18.40 0.45 -2.88
CA THR A 77 18.19 1.50 -3.87
C THR A 77 19.17 2.58 -3.54
N SER A 78 19.99 2.95 -4.53
CA SER A 78 20.84 4.13 -4.53
C SER A 78 20.01 5.36 -4.14
N GLU A 79 19.98 5.65 -2.86
CA GLU A 79 19.57 6.92 -2.31
C GLU A 79 20.81 7.79 -2.39
N THR A 80 20.84 8.68 -3.37
CA THR A 80 21.52 9.96 -3.14
C THR A 80 20.85 10.54 -1.91
N ALA A 81 21.46 10.29 -0.75
CA ALA A 81 21.11 10.95 0.50
C ALA A 81 21.07 12.43 0.16
N ALA A 82 19.88 13.01 0.19
CA ALA A 82 19.77 14.45 0.22
C ALA A 82 20.50 14.84 1.50
N GLU A 83 21.66 15.50 1.34
CA GLU A 83 22.39 16.16 2.41
C GLU A 83 21.44 17.21 3.02
N GLY A 84 20.68 16.77 4.01
CA GLY A 84 19.75 17.56 4.78
C GLY A 84 19.84 17.09 6.23
N ALA A 85 19.68 18.03 7.16
CA ALA A 85 19.81 17.86 8.61
C ALA A 85 18.72 16.94 9.20
N GLY A 86 18.71 15.67 8.81
CA GLY A 86 17.85 14.66 9.42
C GLY A 86 18.34 14.33 10.83
N GLU A 87 17.41 14.12 11.76
CA GLU A 87 17.72 13.72 13.13
C GLU A 87 17.89 12.20 13.20
N ASP A 88 18.93 11.73 13.88
CA ASP A 88 19.06 10.30 14.24
C ASP A 88 18.21 10.03 15.47
N VAL A 89 17.21 9.16 15.33
CA VAL A 89 16.24 8.86 16.40
C VAL A 89 16.48 7.46 16.92
N SER A 90 16.68 7.34 18.24
CA SER A 90 16.69 6.04 18.93
C SER A 90 15.29 5.69 19.43
N LEU A 91 14.96 4.39 19.39
CA LEU A 91 13.74 3.90 20.04
C LEU A 91 13.86 4.01 21.55
N ALA A 92 12.75 4.24 22.25
CA ALA A 92 12.74 4.41 23.70
C ALA A 92 13.20 3.17 24.49
N GLY A 93 13.30 2.00 23.83
CA GLY A 93 13.75 0.72 24.41
C GLY A 93 12.71 0.05 25.33
N GLN A 94 11.85 0.84 26.00
CA GLN A 94 10.70 0.34 26.75
C GLN A 94 9.44 0.40 25.89
N LYS A 95 8.80 -0.75 25.66
CA LYS A 95 7.50 -0.83 24.99
C LYS A 95 6.39 -0.46 25.97
N ARG A 96 5.41 0.31 25.50
CA ARG A 96 4.14 0.54 26.19
C ARG A 96 3.23 -0.66 25.94
N ASP A 97 2.39 -0.99 26.92
CA ASP A 97 1.37 -2.03 26.76
C ASP A 97 0.28 -1.59 25.79
N PHE A 98 -0.33 -2.56 25.10
CA PHE A 98 -1.45 -2.34 24.19
C PHE A 98 -2.39 -3.54 24.18
N PRO A 99 -3.71 -3.34 24.07
CA PRO A 99 -4.66 -4.43 23.90
C PRO A 99 -4.48 -5.13 22.55
N VAL A 100 -4.63 -6.45 22.59
CA VAL A 100 -4.70 -7.33 21.42
C VAL A 100 -6.07 -7.96 21.40
N PHE A 101 -6.84 -7.70 20.34
CA PHE A 101 -8.13 -8.31 20.10
C PHE A 101 -7.90 -9.46 19.13
N GLY A 102 -8.14 -10.71 19.54
CA GLY A 102 -7.86 -11.92 18.74
C GLY A 102 -6.84 -12.86 19.40
N THR A 103 -6.84 -14.13 18.99
CA THR A 103 -6.02 -15.19 19.63
C THR A 103 -4.81 -15.62 18.81
N ASP A 104 -4.87 -15.52 17.48
CA ASP A 104 -3.89 -16.11 16.56
C ASP A 104 -3.22 -15.04 15.68
N ILE A 105 -2.68 -14.01 16.35
CA ILE A 105 -1.98 -12.91 15.68
C ILE A 105 -0.65 -13.41 15.11
N GLU A 106 -0.37 -13.04 13.86
CA GLU A 106 0.90 -13.35 13.20
C GLU A 106 2.10 -12.77 13.98
N PRO A 107 3.17 -13.54 14.23
CA PRO A 107 4.33 -13.07 15.00
C PRO A 107 4.98 -11.79 14.43
N GLY A 108 5.04 -11.67 13.10
CA GLY A 108 5.58 -10.49 12.44
C GLY A 108 4.73 -9.24 12.67
N ALA A 109 3.41 -9.38 12.75
CA ALA A 109 2.51 -8.29 13.08
C ALA A 109 2.70 -7.80 14.53
N MET A 110 2.83 -8.75 15.45
CA MET A 110 3.12 -8.46 16.85
C MET A 110 4.45 -7.69 16.98
N GLN A 111 5.52 -8.15 16.34
CA GLN A 111 6.83 -7.49 16.38
C GLN A 111 6.79 -6.06 15.81
N GLN A 112 6.04 -5.85 14.73
CA GLN A 112 5.83 -4.52 14.15
C GLN A 112 5.11 -3.59 15.13
N MET A 113 4.05 -4.08 15.79
CA MET A 113 3.33 -3.31 16.80
C MET A 113 4.21 -2.98 18.00
N GLU A 114 4.98 -3.95 18.51
CA GLU A 114 5.93 -3.73 19.61
C GLU A 114 7.00 -2.70 19.27
N THR A 115 7.45 -2.66 18.02
CA THR A 115 8.38 -1.63 17.52
C THR A 115 7.70 -0.26 17.48
N ALA A 116 6.47 -0.17 16.97
CA ALA A 116 5.69 1.06 16.92
C ALA A 116 5.41 1.64 18.32
N MET A 117 5.20 0.78 19.32
CA MET A 117 4.96 1.21 20.71
C MET A 117 6.19 1.81 21.41
N GLN A 118 7.38 1.65 20.83
CA GLN A 118 8.64 2.24 21.32
C GLN A 118 8.97 3.60 20.71
N LEU A 119 8.16 4.11 19.76
CA LEU A 119 8.38 5.43 19.19
C LEU A 119 8.17 6.52 20.26
N PRO A 120 8.96 7.61 20.22
CA PRO A 120 8.81 8.71 21.17
C PRO A 120 7.47 9.45 21.01
N VAL A 121 6.88 9.41 19.82
CA VAL A 121 5.58 10.03 19.53
C VAL A 121 4.38 9.15 19.84
N THR A 122 4.56 7.88 20.19
CA THR A 122 3.42 6.99 20.47
C THR A 122 2.76 7.32 21.80
N VAL A 123 1.44 7.50 21.77
CA VAL A 123 0.57 7.73 22.93
C VAL A 123 -0.10 6.43 23.36
N ALA A 124 -0.69 5.71 22.41
CA ALA A 124 -1.38 4.45 22.66
C ALA A 124 -1.41 3.60 21.38
N GLY A 125 -1.79 2.34 21.52
CA GLY A 125 -2.01 1.48 20.37
C GLY A 125 -2.97 0.34 20.68
N ALA A 126 -3.41 -0.36 19.64
CA ALA A 126 -4.19 -1.58 19.72
C ALA A 126 -3.93 -2.45 18.49
N LEU A 127 -4.17 -3.76 18.62
CA LEU A 127 -4.05 -4.70 17.51
C LEU A 127 -5.38 -5.43 17.29
N MET A 128 -5.88 -5.41 16.07
CA MET A 128 -7.18 -5.99 15.69
C MET A 128 -7.08 -7.48 15.36
N PRO A 129 -8.20 -8.24 15.35
CA PRO A 129 -8.20 -9.69 15.17
C PRO A 129 -7.68 -10.18 13.81
N ASP A 130 -7.73 -9.32 12.80
CA ASP A 130 -7.27 -9.58 11.44
C ASP A 130 -5.82 -9.14 11.21
N ALA A 131 -5.09 -8.80 12.28
CA ALA A 131 -3.77 -8.23 12.13
C ALA A 131 -2.75 -9.20 11.56
N HIS A 132 -1.98 -8.71 10.59
CA HIS A 132 -0.96 -9.46 9.87
C HIS A 132 0.18 -8.54 9.41
N GLN A 133 1.31 -9.14 9.05
CA GLN A 133 2.55 -8.44 8.80
C GLN A 133 2.44 -7.47 7.62
N GLY A 134 2.75 -6.20 7.87
CA GLY A 134 2.89 -5.13 6.89
C GLY A 134 4.36 -4.79 6.61
N TYR A 135 4.66 -3.50 6.37
CA TYR A 135 6.06 -3.02 6.26
C TYR A 135 6.46 -1.99 7.33
N GLY A 136 5.51 -1.45 8.10
CA GLY A 136 5.75 -0.46 9.15
C GLY A 136 4.87 -0.78 10.35
N LEU A 137 3.74 -0.07 10.48
CA LEU A 137 2.65 -0.53 11.33
C LEU A 137 2.03 -1.80 10.70
N PRO A 138 1.65 -2.83 11.49
CA PRO A 138 0.97 -3.99 10.92
C PRO A 138 -0.40 -3.60 10.35
N ILE A 139 -0.87 -4.35 9.37
CA ILE A 139 -2.28 -4.24 8.95
C ILE A 139 -3.12 -4.69 10.15
N GLY A 140 -4.24 -4.00 10.43
CA GLY A 140 -5.01 -4.19 11.66
C GLY A 140 -4.37 -3.54 12.90
N GLY A 141 -3.28 -2.80 12.76
CA GLY A 141 -2.71 -1.99 13.84
C GLY A 141 -3.38 -0.62 13.96
N VAL A 142 -3.65 -0.21 15.20
CA VAL A 142 -4.09 1.15 15.53
C VAL A 142 -3.00 1.80 16.38
N LEU A 143 -2.53 2.99 15.98
CA LEU A 143 -1.51 3.74 16.71
C LEU A 143 -1.96 5.18 16.88
N ALA A 144 -2.08 5.63 18.12
CA ALA A 144 -2.29 7.03 18.44
C ALA A 144 -0.93 7.70 18.67
N THR A 145 -0.72 8.85 18.03
CA THR A 145 0.53 9.61 18.08
C THR A 145 0.31 11.04 18.57
N ASP A 146 1.28 11.58 19.30
CA ASP A 146 1.28 12.96 19.76
C ASP A 146 1.85 13.89 18.68
N ASN A 147 1.02 14.80 18.19
CA ASN A 147 1.36 15.83 17.20
C ASN A 147 2.19 15.33 16.01
N ALA A 148 1.94 14.10 15.58
CA ALA A 148 2.73 13.42 14.56
C ALA A 148 1.87 12.54 13.68
N VAL A 149 2.32 12.34 12.45
CA VAL A 149 1.71 11.46 11.48
C VAL A 149 2.77 10.59 10.84
N ILE A 150 2.50 9.29 10.72
CA ILE A 150 3.39 8.30 10.10
C ILE A 150 2.83 7.97 8.73
N PRO A 151 3.38 8.50 7.61
CA PRO A 151 2.77 8.32 6.30
C PRO A 151 2.57 6.86 5.89
N PHE A 152 3.51 5.99 6.27
CA PHE A 152 3.38 4.56 6.01
C PHE A 152 2.40 3.86 6.96
N GLY A 153 2.21 4.39 8.18
CA GLY A 153 1.25 3.89 9.16
C GLY A 153 -0.20 4.17 8.77
N VAL A 154 -0.46 5.22 7.98
CA VAL A 154 -1.75 5.46 7.32
C VAL A 154 -2.00 4.44 6.21
N GLY A 155 -0.93 4.00 5.54
CA GLY A 155 -0.98 3.05 4.44
C GLY A 155 -0.75 3.71 3.07
N VAL A 156 -0.38 2.88 2.09
CA VAL A 156 -0.07 3.35 0.74
C VAL A 156 -1.33 3.64 -0.10
N ASP A 157 -2.41 2.88 0.11
CA ASP A 157 -3.70 3.17 -0.52
C ASP A 157 -4.52 4.03 0.45
N ILE A 158 -4.18 5.32 0.51
CA ILE A 158 -4.83 6.28 1.41
C ILE A 158 -6.34 6.26 1.14
N GLY A 159 -7.13 6.19 2.21
CA GLY A 159 -8.59 6.17 2.11
C GLY A 159 -9.19 4.91 1.48
N CYS A 160 -8.42 3.82 1.37
CA CYS A 160 -8.97 2.53 0.95
C CYS A 160 -10.06 2.08 1.94
N ARG A 161 -11.28 1.89 1.45
CA ARG A 161 -12.48 1.66 2.27
C ARG A 161 -13.55 0.91 1.49
N MET A 162 -14.51 0.40 2.24
CA MET A 162 -15.72 -0.18 1.69
C MET A 162 -16.88 0.82 1.74
N ALA A 163 -17.76 0.77 0.75
CA ALA A 163 -19.04 1.47 0.75
C ALA A 163 -20.15 0.49 0.34
N LEU A 164 -21.19 0.41 1.17
CA LEU A 164 -22.36 -0.42 0.97
C LEU A 164 -23.51 0.47 0.47
N SER A 165 -24.08 0.14 -0.69
CA SER A 165 -25.31 0.77 -1.21
C SER A 165 -26.43 -0.25 -1.23
N VAL A 166 -27.53 0.04 -0.53
CA VAL A 166 -28.69 -0.87 -0.42
C VAL A 166 -29.81 -0.41 -1.34
N PHE A 167 -30.46 -1.34 -2.03
CA PHE A 167 -31.49 -1.06 -3.02
C PHE A 167 -32.81 -1.73 -2.65
N PRO A 168 -33.97 -1.07 -2.90
CA PRO A 168 -35.29 -1.65 -2.71
C PRO A 168 -35.64 -2.61 -3.86
N ILE A 169 -34.80 -3.64 -4.04
CA ILE A 169 -34.95 -4.69 -5.04
C ILE A 169 -35.19 -5.99 -4.29
N ARG A 170 -36.13 -6.81 -4.79
CA ARG A 170 -36.41 -8.12 -4.22
C ARG A 170 -35.19 -9.03 -4.36
N PRO A 171 -34.71 -9.71 -3.29
CA PRO A 171 -33.51 -10.53 -3.32
C PRO A 171 -33.50 -11.59 -4.43
N GLU A 172 -34.65 -12.17 -4.77
CA GLU A 172 -34.79 -13.18 -5.82
C GLU A 172 -34.37 -12.65 -7.20
N GLU A 173 -34.57 -11.35 -7.45
CA GLU A 173 -34.22 -10.73 -8.72
C GLU A 173 -32.72 -10.75 -9.00
N LEU A 174 -31.87 -10.75 -7.96
CA LEU A 174 -30.42 -10.87 -8.13
C LEU A 174 -30.05 -12.21 -8.79
N HIS A 175 -30.77 -13.27 -8.45
CA HIS A 175 -30.58 -14.60 -9.02
C HIS A 175 -31.24 -14.73 -10.40
N GLU A 176 -32.49 -14.28 -10.54
CA GLU A 176 -33.25 -14.34 -11.79
C GLU A 176 -32.58 -13.54 -12.92
N LYS A 177 -32.02 -12.36 -12.58
CA LYS A 177 -31.42 -11.41 -13.53
C LYS A 177 -29.90 -11.33 -13.41
N ARG A 178 -29.25 -12.42 -12.97
CA ARG A 178 -27.80 -12.46 -12.71
C ARG A 178 -26.93 -11.90 -13.86
N ASN A 179 -27.29 -12.18 -15.11
CA ASN A 179 -26.56 -11.68 -16.27
C ASN A 179 -26.66 -10.16 -16.43
N ASP A 180 -27.80 -9.58 -16.09
CA ASP A 180 -27.99 -8.12 -16.14
C ASP A 180 -27.18 -7.44 -15.04
N PHE A 181 -27.24 -7.94 -13.80
CA PHE A 181 -26.41 -7.42 -12.70
C PHE A 181 -24.91 -7.52 -12.99
N LYS A 182 -24.45 -8.65 -13.55
CA LYS A 182 -23.07 -8.80 -14.02
C LYS A 182 -22.73 -7.77 -15.10
N ARG A 183 -23.64 -7.55 -16.06
CA ARG A 183 -23.45 -6.55 -17.12
C ARG A 183 -23.34 -5.14 -16.52
N LEU A 184 -24.17 -4.79 -15.54
CA LEU A 184 -24.12 -3.49 -14.86
C LEU A 184 -22.74 -3.25 -14.23
N LEU A 185 -22.16 -4.23 -13.55
CA LEU A 185 -20.80 -4.11 -13.00
C LEU A 185 -19.78 -3.79 -14.10
N LEU A 186 -19.80 -4.55 -15.20
CA LEU A 186 -18.84 -4.38 -16.30
C LEU A 186 -19.03 -3.07 -17.07
N VAL A 187 -20.25 -2.57 -17.17
CA VAL A 187 -20.54 -1.31 -17.86
C VAL A 187 -20.12 -0.11 -17.01
N HIS A 188 -20.47 -0.14 -15.72
CA HIS A 188 -20.37 1.01 -14.81
C HIS A 188 -19.13 0.99 -13.91
N THR A 189 -18.29 -0.06 -13.97
CA THR A 189 -17.03 -0.14 -13.23
C THR A 189 -15.86 -0.42 -14.16
N ARG A 190 -14.69 0.11 -13.82
CA ARG A 190 -13.42 -0.24 -14.47
C ARG A 190 -12.49 -0.89 -13.47
N PHE A 191 -12.02 -2.08 -13.80
CA PHE A 191 -11.15 -2.89 -12.96
C PHE A 191 -9.71 -2.87 -13.47
N GLY A 192 -8.78 -3.24 -12.61
CA GLY A 192 -7.37 -3.31 -12.92
C GLY A 192 -6.77 -1.94 -13.28
N ARG A 193 -6.33 -1.83 -14.53
CA ARG A 193 -5.74 -0.61 -15.11
C ARG A 193 -6.64 0.05 -16.15
N GLU A 194 -7.87 -0.45 -16.27
CA GLU A 194 -8.84 0.14 -17.18
C GLU A 194 -9.31 1.50 -16.66
N GLU A 195 -9.77 2.31 -17.60
CA GLU A 195 -10.25 3.66 -17.37
C GLU A 195 -11.49 3.89 -18.22
N PHE A 196 -12.28 4.90 -17.86
CA PHE A 196 -13.39 5.31 -18.71
C PHE A 196 -12.88 6.12 -19.90
N SER A 197 -13.55 5.99 -21.04
CA SER A 197 -13.28 6.81 -22.23
C SER A 197 -13.56 8.29 -21.97
N HIS A 198 -14.59 8.56 -21.18
CA HIS A 198 -14.91 9.85 -20.61
C HIS A 198 -14.82 9.71 -19.09
N PRO A 199 -13.70 10.11 -18.47
CA PRO A 199 -13.58 10.04 -17.03
C PRO A 199 -14.66 10.87 -16.34
N MET A 200 -15.02 10.44 -15.13
CA MET A 200 -16.01 11.13 -14.32
C MET A 200 -15.48 12.51 -13.92
N ASP A 201 -16.35 13.51 -13.99
CA ASP A 201 -16.08 14.83 -13.43
C ASP A 201 -16.43 14.83 -11.95
N ASP A 202 -15.62 15.51 -11.13
CA ASP A 202 -15.78 15.55 -9.68
C ASP A 202 -15.11 16.80 -9.12
N GLU A 203 -15.77 17.46 -8.17
CA GLU A 203 -15.29 18.68 -7.53
C GLU A 203 -13.92 18.51 -6.83
N VAL A 204 -13.56 17.28 -6.45
CA VAL A 204 -12.24 16.98 -5.88
C VAL A 204 -11.10 17.34 -6.85
N LEU A 205 -11.33 17.28 -8.16
CA LEU A 205 -10.32 17.59 -9.17
C LEU A 205 -10.07 19.09 -9.32
N GLU A 206 -10.98 19.93 -8.82
CA GLU A 206 -10.89 21.40 -8.86
C GLU A 206 -10.20 22.00 -7.64
N ARG A 207 -9.95 21.16 -6.61
CA ARG A 207 -9.25 21.51 -5.38
C ARG A 207 -7.94 22.27 -5.65
N PRO A 208 -7.70 23.42 -4.98
CA PRO A 208 -6.54 24.27 -5.25
C PRO A 208 -5.21 23.56 -5.02
N GLU A 209 -5.17 22.52 -4.19
CA GLU A 209 -3.98 21.72 -3.91
C GLU A 209 -3.37 21.10 -5.17
N PHE A 210 -4.18 20.76 -6.18
CA PHE A 210 -3.68 20.28 -7.49
C PHE A 210 -2.88 21.35 -8.24
N ARG A 211 -3.13 22.63 -7.98
CA ARG A 211 -2.41 23.76 -8.55
C ARG A 211 -1.26 24.22 -7.67
N GLU A 212 -1.43 24.18 -6.35
CA GLU A 212 -0.46 24.66 -5.36
C GLU A 212 0.73 23.71 -5.19
N PHE A 213 0.49 22.39 -5.10
CA PHE A 213 1.53 21.42 -4.76
C PHE A 213 2.16 20.80 -6.01
N PRO A 214 3.49 20.88 -6.20
CA PRO A 214 4.17 20.32 -7.37
C PRO A 214 3.95 18.82 -7.57
N LEU A 215 3.78 18.06 -6.48
CA LEU A 215 3.45 16.64 -6.54
C LEU A 215 2.08 16.42 -7.17
N LEU A 216 1.03 17.07 -6.66
CA LEU A 216 -0.33 16.88 -7.14
C LEU A 216 -0.52 17.42 -8.56
N ARG A 217 0.13 18.52 -8.93
CA ARG A 217 0.08 19.05 -10.30
C ARG A 217 0.49 18.02 -11.35
N LYS A 218 1.48 17.19 -11.04
CA LYS A 218 1.94 16.09 -11.91
C LYS A 218 0.97 14.90 -11.92
N LEU A 219 0.16 14.76 -10.88
CA LEU A 219 -0.78 13.66 -10.69
C LEU A 219 -2.19 13.98 -11.19
N HIS A 220 -2.56 15.26 -11.34
CA HIS A 220 -3.93 15.72 -11.69
C HIS A 220 -4.53 14.96 -12.87
N LYS A 221 -3.87 14.96 -14.03
CA LYS A 221 -4.35 14.24 -15.23
C LYS A 221 -4.55 12.74 -14.99
N LYS A 222 -3.73 12.14 -14.14
CA LYS A 222 -3.85 10.71 -13.81
C LYS A 222 -4.96 10.45 -12.80
N ALA A 223 -5.12 11.31 -11.80
CA ALA A 223 -6.25 11.28 -10.87
C ALA A 223 -7.56 11.40 -11.64
N ALA A 224 -7.67 12.39 -12.53
CA ALA A 224 -8.83 12.59 -13.40
C ALA A 224 -9.16 11.35 -14.25
N ARG A 225 -8.17 10.62 -14.76
CA ARG A 225 -8.40 9.38 -15.53
C ARG A 225 -8.80 8.17 -14.69
N GLN A 226 -8.47 8.18 -13.40
CA GLN A 226 -8.68 7.04 -12.50
C GLN A 226 -9.89 7.20 -11.57
N ILE A 227 -10.45 8.41 -11.48
CA ILE A 227 -11.65 8.66 -10.71
C ILE A 227 -12.82 7.82 -11.26
N GLY A 228 -13.64 7.29 -10.35
CA GLY A 228 -14.71 6.33 -10.67
C GLY A 228 -14.24 4.89 -10.99
N THR A 229 -12.94 4.60 -11.00
CA THR A 229 -12.42 3.24 -11.24
C THR A 229 -12.23 2.45 -9.94
N SER A 230 -12.48 1.14 -9.97
CA SER A 230 -12.26 0.25 -8.80
C SER A 230 -10.78 -0.07 -8.62
N GLY A 231 -10.09 -0.43 -9.70
CA GLY A 231 -8.68 -0.77 -9.64
C GLY A 231 -8.34 -2.25 -9.47
N SER A 232 -7.16 -2.50 -8.92
CA SER A 232 -6.53 -3.83 -8.82
C SER A 232 -6.16 -4.16 -7.38
N GLY A 233 -5.85 -5.42 -7.09
CA GLY A 233 -5.45 -5.86 -5.76
C GLY A 233 -6.64 -6.50 -5.07
N ASN A 234 -6.90 -6.11 -3.82
CA ASN A 234 -8.08 -6.48 -3.04
C ASN A 234 -9.30 -5.60 -3.34
N HIS A 235 -9.24 -4.72 -4.34
CA HIS A 235 -10.37 -3.88 -4.75
C HIS A 235 -11.39 -4.67 -5.57
N PHE A 236 -12.66 -4.50 -5.25
CA PHE A 236 -13.76 -5.20 -5.91
C PHE A 236 -15.03 -4.34 -5.90
N VAL A 237 -16.00 -4.73 -6.73
CA VAL A 237 -17.37 -4.25 -6.67
C VAL A 237 -18.26 -5.46 -6.92
N GLU A 238 -19.15 -5.76 -5.97
CA GLU A 238 -19.97 -6.96 -6.01
C GLU A 238 -21.41 -6.69 -5.58
N TRP A 239 -22.32 -7.42 -6.23
CA TRP A 239 -23.70 -7.50 -5.79
C TRP A 239 -23.83 -8.63 -4.77
N GLY A 240 -24.58 -8.39 -3.71
CA GLY A 240 -24.88 -9.36 -2.68
C GLY A 240 -26.27 -9.17 -2.10
N ILE A 241 -26.65 -10.09 -1.22
CA ILE A 241 -27.81 -9.96 -0.36
C ILE A 241 -27.28 -9.63 1.03
N VAL A 242 -27.80 -8.56 1.64
CA VAL A 242 -27.53 -8.19 3.02
C VAL A 242 -28.76 -8.48 3.87
N GLU A 243 -28.54 -9.05 5.05
CA GLU A 243 -29.57 -9.26 6.07
C GLU A 243 -29.45 -8.15 7.12
N ILE A 244 -30.52 -7.39 7.30
CA ILE A 244 -30.66 -6.37 8.33
C ILE A 244 -31.52 -6.99 9.44
N ALA A 245 -30.91 -7.26 10.58
CA ALA A 245 -31.61 -7.85 11.73
C ALA A 245 -32.05 -6.80 12.76
N ASP A 246 -31.30 -5.70 12.88
CA ASP A 246 -31.52 -4.66 13.88
C ASP A 246 -32.57 -3.65 13.37
N PRO A 247 -33.72 -3.48 14.04
CA PRO A 247 -34.71 -2.47 13.68
C PRO A 247 -34.20 -1.03 13.87
N ASP A 248 -33.19 -0.82 14.71
CA ASP A 248 -32.62 0.50 15.00
C ASP A 248 -31.30 0.73 14.23
N ASN A 249 -31.08 0.01 13.12
CA ASN A 249 -29.86 0.11 12.32
C ASN A 249 -29.62 1.53 11.77
N GLU A 250 -28.33 1.88 11.59
CA GLU A 250 -27.90 3.20 11.12
C GLU A 250 -28.39 3.57 9.71
N LEU A 251 -28.86 2.59 8.91
CA LEU A 251 -29.39 2.83 7.57
C LEU A 251 -30.89 3.22 7.60
N GLY A 252 -31.56 3.09 8.74
CA GLY A 252 -33.00 3.37 8.89
C GLY A 252 -33.88 2.45 8.05
N LEU A 253 -33.42 1.22 7.76
CA LEU A 253 -34.15 0.23 6.97
C LEU A 253 -34.93 -0.72 7.88
N GLU A 254 -36.08 -1.19 7.41
CA GLU A 254 -36.81 -2.25 8.12
C GLU A 254 -35.98 -3.56 8.14
N PRO A 255 -36.05 -4.34 9.23
CA PRO A 255 -35.43 -5.66 9.27
C PRO A 255 -35.89 -6.55 8.11
N GLY A 256 -34.94 -7.23 7.48
CA GLY A 256 -35.19 -8.06 6.31
C GLY A 256 -33.96 -8.25 5.42
N THR A 257 -34.19 -8.85 4.26
CA THR A 257 -33.14 -9.11 3.27
C THR A 257 -33.24 -8.15 2.10
N TRP A 258 -32.10 -7.59 1.72
CA TRP A 258 -32.01 -6.53 0.71
C TRP A 258 -30.91 -6.83 -0.30
N VAL A 259 -31.10 -6.40 -1.55
CA VAL A 259 -30.00 -6.39 -2.52
C VAL A 259 -29.09 -5.21 -2.23
N ALA A 260 -27.78 -5.47 -2.18
CA ALA A 260 -26.77 -4.44 -1.96
C ALA A 260 -25.63 -4.53 -2.97
N LEU A 261 -25.00 -3.38 -3.22
CA LEU A 261 -23.74 -3.25 -3.92
C LEU A 261 -22.66 -2.92 -2.89
N LEU A 262 -21.70 -3.83 -2.71
CA LEU A 262 -20.51 -3.58 -1.90
C LEU A 262 -19.37 -3.17 -2.83
N SER A 263 -18.82 -1.99 -2.61
CA SER A 263 -17.66 -1.49 -3.35
C SER A 263 -16.48 -1.32 -2.41
N HIS A 264 -15.30 -1.79 -2.84
CA HIS A 264 -14.05 -1.66 -2.11
C HIS A 264 -13.02 -1.04 -3.05
N SER A 265 -12.59 0.18 -2.72
CA SER A 265 -11.59 0.92 -3.48
C SER A 265 -10.95 1.99 -2.59
N GLY A 266 -10.00 2.73 -3.13
CA GLY A 266 -9.30 3.81 -2.44
C GLY A 266 -8.88 4.92 -3.40
N SER A 267 -7.93 5.73 -2.96
CA SER A 267 -7.39 6.91 -3.67
C SER A 267 -6.61 6.59 -4.95
N ARG A 268 -6.52 5.31 -5.33
CA ARG A 268 -5.86 4.84 -6.56
C ARG A 268 -4.38 5.22 -6.55
N HIS A 269 -3.86 5.72 -7.67
CA HIS A 269 -2.46 6.12 -7.72
C HIS A 269 -2.17 7.42 -6.95
N LEU A 270 -3.18 8.24 -6.70
CA LEU A 270 -3.01 9.54 -6.07
C LEU A 270 -2.48 9.37 -4.64
N GLY A 271 -3.20 8.66 -3.78
CA GLY A 271 -2.73 8.41 -2.41
C GLY A 271 -1.46 7.58 -2.38
N ALA A 272 -1.30 6.58 -3.26
CA ALA A 272 -0.04 5.85 -3.37
C ALA A 272 1.16 6.75 -3.68
N ALA A 273 1.01 7.74 -4.55
CA ALA A 273 2.09 8.68 -4.86
C ALA A 273 2.37 9.63 -3.68
N ILE A 274 1.32 10.09 -2.98
CA ILE A 274 1.43 10.94 -1.79
C ILE A 274 2.13 10.18 -0.66
N ALA A 275 1.61 9.01 -0.26
CA ALA A 275 2.18 8.17 0.79
C ALA A 275 3.66 7.84 0.52
N ASN A 276 3.99 7.43 -0.71
CA ASN A 276 5.38 7.12 -1.08
C ASN A 276 6.30 8.34 -1.06
N HIS A 277 5.80 9.52 -1.40
CA HIS A 277 6.58 10.75 -1.32
C HIS A 277 6.89 11.12 0.13
N TYR A 278 5.87 11.26 0.97
CA TYR A 278 6.06 11.72 2.35
C TYR A 278 6.66 10.65 3.26
N THR A 279 6.53 9.37 2.94
CA THR A 279 7.31 8.32 3.61
C THR A 279 8.82 8.58 3.44
N LYS A 280 9.27 8.94 2.23
CA LYS A 280 10.69 9.26 1.99
C LYS A 280 11.11 10.55 2.70
N VAL A 281 10.24 11.56 2.70
CA VAL A 281 10.49 12.81 3.43
C VAL A 281 10.64 12.53 4.93
N ALA A 282 9.72 11.74 5.51
CA ALA A 282 9.77 11.33 6.91
C ALA A 282 11.06 10.56 7.22
N MET A 283 11.43 9.58 6.40
CA MET A 283 12.63 8.77 6.59
C MET A 283 13.94 9.57 6.45
N ALA A 284 13.96 10.57 5.57
CA ALA A 284 15.10 11.48 5.45
C ALA A 284 15.21 12.42 6.66
N LYS A 285 14.07 12.90 7.18
CA LYS A 285 14.01 13.82 8.31
C LYS A 285 14.24 13.13 9.65
N ARG A 286 13.83 11.87 9.78
CA ARG A 286 13.89 11.07 11.02
C ARG A 286 14.47 9.69 10.73
N ARG A 287 15.77 9.57 11.00
CA ARG A 287 16.56 8.39 10.73
C ARG A 287 16.43 7.40 11.87
N LEU A 288 15.47 6.49 11.72
CA LEU A 288 15.25 5.36 12.62
C LEU A 288 16.16 4.16 12.26
N PRO A 289 16.38 3.22 13.20
CA PRO A 289 17.02 1.94 12.91
C PRO A 289 16.34 1.22 11.73
N LYS A 290 17.10 0.39 11.00
CA LYS A 290 16.64 -0.27 9.76
C LYS A 290 15.28 -0.97 9.90
N HIS A 291 15.06 -1.69 11.00
CA HIS A 291 13.81 -2.43 11.26
C HIS A 291 12.61 -1.51 11.55
N ALA A 292 12.84 -0.27 11.98
CA ALA A 292 11.82 0.72 12.30
C ALA A 292 11.71 1.84 11.24
N ARG A 293 12.48 1.78 10.14
CA ARG A 293 12.58 2.89 9.17
C ARG A 293 11.23 3.33 8.59
N HIS A 294 10.30 2.41 8.40
CA HIS A 294 8.96 2.71 7.88
C HIS A 294 8.01 3.35 8.91
N LEU A 295 8.43 3.44 10.16
CA LEU A 295 7.72 4.15 11.23
C LEU A 295 8.17 5.61 11.38
N ALA A 296 9.03 6.10 10.47
CA ALA A 296 9.43 7.50 10.46
C ALA A 296 8.20 8.40 10.26
N TRP A 297 8.15 9.50 11.01
CA TRP A 297 6.98 10.38 11.08
C TRP A 297 7.29 11.80 10.59
N LEU A 298 6.23 12.59 10.44
CA LEU A 298 6.25 14.04 10.28
C LEU A 298 5.49 14.65 11.45
N ARG A 299 5.99 15.72 12.05
CA ARG A 299 5.19 16.42 13.06
C ARG A 299 4.22 17.39 12.40
N LEU A 300 3.04 17.58 12.99
CA LEU A 300 2.01 18.45 12.41
C LEU A 300 2.32 19.95 12.62
N ASP A 301 3.30 20.27 13.46
CA ASP A 301 3.88 21.61 13.59
C ASP A 301 5.01 21.89 12.56
N GLU A 302 5.34 20.92 11.71
CA GLU A 302 6.33 21.08 10.62
C GLU A 302 5.64 21.35 9.27
N PRO A 303 6.26 22.16 8.39
CA PRO A 303 5.71 22.42 7.05
C PRO A 303 5.40 21.14 6.27
N GLU A 304 6.31 20.16 6.28
CA GLU A 304 6.14 18.92 5.53
C GLU A 304 5.05 18.02 6.12
N GLY A 305 4.87 18.05 7.45
CA GLY A 305 3.82 17.30 8.12
C GLY A 305 2.44 17.89 7.86
N MET A 306 2.32 19.23 7.91
CA MET A 306 1.09 19.92 7.54
C MET A 306 0.78 19.76 6.05
N GLU A 307 1.80 19.75 5.19
CA GLU A 307 1.65 19.46 3.77
C GLU A 307 1.11 18.04 3.55
N TYR A 308 1.76 17.02 4.14
CA TYR A 308 1.26 15.64 4.07
C TYR A 308 -0.17 15.53 4.58
N TRP A 309 -0.48 16.15 5.72
CA TRP A 309 -1.82 16.12 6.31
C TRP A 309 -2.88 16.63 5.33
N LYS A 310 -2.64 17.75 4.66
CA LYS A 310 -3.55 18.30 3.65
C LYS A 310 -3.72 17.35 2.45
N LEU A 311 -2.61 16.84 1.89
CA LEU A 311 -2.69 15.99 0.71
C LEU A 311 -3.25 14.61 1.01
N MET A 312 -3.01 14.09 2.22
CA MET A 312 -3.61 12.85 2.72
C MET A 312 -5.13 13.00 2.86
N ASN A 313 -5.64 14.12 3.38
CA ASN A 313 -7.08 14.35 3.49
C ASN A 313 -7.77 14.58 2.13
N LEU A 314 -7.02 15.09 1.14
CA LEU A 314 -7.53 15.22 -0.23
C LEU A 314 -7.67 13.85 -0.93
N ALA A 315 -6.76 12.92 -0.65
CA ALA A 315 -6.67 11.62 -1.30
C ALA A 315 -7.75 10.64 -0.79
#